data_AF-A0A2U9C5W2-F1
#
_entry.id   AF-A0A2U9C5W2-F1
#
_cell.length_a   1.000
_cell.length_b   1.000
_cell.length_c   1.000
_cell.angle_alpha   90.00
_cell.angle_beta   90.00
_cell.angle_gamma   90.00
#
_symmetry.space_group_name_H-M   'P 1'
#
loop_
_entity.id
_entity.type
_entity.pdbx_description
1 polymer ?
#
loop_
_entity_poly.entity_id
_entity_poly.type
_entity_poly.pdbx_seq_one_letter_code
_entity_poly.pdbx_strand_id
1 'polypeptide(L)'
;MSCNTSVTRVHVSPVGQAPRAPVHLLPCEIEHNGPAQVSQFFIATTKDRKYGTLTIEKTVSFRGRGLKGQELSCPQGYTGLVLKEINKPGSDQEDRTLKVSSVFDKLTYWNLETPPNSDDTIVMAMDWPELAEAIHVPVED
;
A
#
# COMPACT_ATOMS: atom_id res chain seq x y z
N MET A 1 -7.61 -28.99 -27.17
CA MET A 1 -8.10 -28.39 -25.91
C MET A 1 -7.55 -26.98 -25.87
N SER A 2 -8.35 -25.97 -26.24
CA SER A 2 -7.92 -24.57 -26.14
C SER A 2 -7.89 -24.20 -24.67
N CYS A 3 -6.70 -23.90 -24.14
CA CYS A 3 -6.60 -23.24 -22.84
C CYS A 3 -7.01 -21.78 -23.07
N ASN A 4 -8.25 -21.44 -22.71
CA ASN A 4 -8.63 -20.03 -22.67
C ASN A 4 -7.95 -19.43 -21.44
N THR A 5 -6.81 -18.78 -21.65
CA THR A 5 -6.13 -18.00 -20.61
C THR A 5 -6.88 -16.69 -20.45
N SER A 6 -7.41 -16.41 -19.26
CA SER A 6 -8.04 -15.14 -18.95
C SER A 6 -7.00 -14.02 -18.92
N VAL A 7 -7.32 -12.87 -19.50
CA VAL A 7 -6.42 -11.71 -19.55
C VAL A 7 -6.85 -10.70 -18.49
N THR A 8 -5.89 -10.20 -17.71
CA THR A 8 -6.12 -9.05 -16.82
C THR A 8 -5.61 -7.78 -17.48
N ARG A 9 -6.51 -6.83 -17.76
CA ARG A 9 -6.19 -5.50 -18.30
C ARG A 9 -6.29 -4.45 -17.21
N VAL A 10 -5.28 -3.59 -17.13
CA VAL A 10 -5.26 -2.43 -16.22
C VAL A 10 -5.48 -1.17 -17.04
N HIS A 11 -6.61 -0.51 -16.83
CA HIS A 11 -6.88 0.83 -17.36
C HIS A 11 -6.23 1.87 -16.45
N VAL A 12 -5.08 2.35 -16.89
CA VAL A 12 -4.34 3.41 -16.22
C VAL A 12 -4.89 4.75 -16.72
N SER A 13 -5.89 5.29 -16.02
CA SER A 13 -6.27 6.70 -16.14
C SER A 13 -5.04 7.58 -15.82
N PRO A 14 -4.97 8.84 -16.27
CA PRO A 14 -3.84 9.72 -15.94
C PRO A 14 -3.59 9.73 -14.42
N VAL A 15 -2.46 9.12 -14.01
CA VAL A 15 -2.12 8.90 -12.58
C VAL A 15 -2.12 10.23 -11.82
N GLY A 16 -1.68 11.31 -12.45
CA GLY A 16 -1.69 12.66 -11.87
C GLY A 16 -3.07 13.26 -11.59
N GLN A 17 -4.15 12.69 -12.14
CA GLN A 17 -5.52 13.13 -11.89
C GLN A 17 -6.27 12.24 -10.88
N ALA A 18 -5.70 11.11 -10.49
CA ALA A 18 -6.32 10.21 -9.54
C ALA A 18 -6.25 10.79 -8.11
N PRO A 19 -7.29 10.57 -7.27
CA PRO A 19 -7.30 11.06 -5.91
C PRO A 19 -6.23 10.34 -5.07
N ARG A 20 -5.64 11.07 -4.12
CA ARG A 20 -4.65 10.53 -3.18
C ARG A 20 -5.37 9.90 -1.99
N ALA A 21 -5.01 8.67 -1.64
CA ALA A 21 -5.60 7.94 -0.52
C ALA A 21 -4.57 7.73 0.61
N PRO A 22 -4.94 7.95 1.89
CA PRO A 22 -4.15 7.49 3.01
C PRO A 22 -4.20 5.95 3.09
N VAL A 23 -3.04 5.30 3.20
CA VAL A 23 -2.91 3.84 3.27
C VAL A 23 -2.25 3.44 4.58
N HIS A 24 -2.83 2.43 5.24
CA HIS A 24 -2.33 1.88 6.49
C HIS A 24 -2.13 0.37 6.38
N LEU A 25 -0.92 -0.12 6.67
CA LEU A 25 -0.62 -1.54 6.80
C LEU A 25 -0.67 -1.93 8.28
N LEU A 26 -1.67 -2.72 8.66
CA LEU A 26 -1.87 -3.14 10.06
C LEU A 26 -1.19 -4.49 10.34
N PRO A 27 -0.71 -4.74 11.57
CA PRO A 27 -0.08 -6.00 11.97
C PRO A 27 -1.14 -7.03 12.38
N CYS A 28 -2.23 -7.11 11.62
CA CYS A 28 -3.34 -8.03 11.86
C CYS A 28 -4.16 -8.23 10.59
N GLU A 29 -4.82 -9.38 10.51
CA GLU A 29 -5.80 -9.66 9.48
C GLU A 29 -7.20 -9.20 9.92
N ILE A 30 -7.96 -8.63 8.98
CA ILE A 30 -9.36 -8.24 9.17
C ILE A 30 -10.17 -9.00 8.12
N GLU A 31 -10.98 -9.96 8.55
CA GLU A 31 -11.78 -10.81 7.65
C GLU A 31 -12.83 -10.00 6.85
N HIS A 32 -13.28 -8.87 7.40
CA HIS A 32 -14.24 -8.02 6.71
C HIS A 32 -13.57 -7.15 5.65
N ASN A 33 -13.99 -7.33 4.39
CA ASN A 33 -13.60 -6.47 3.27
C ASN A 33 -14.77 -5.55 2.87
N GLY A 34 -14.67 -4.27 3.22
CA GLY A 34 -15.72 -3.29 2.96
C GLY A 34 -15.42 -1.90 3.54
N PRO A 35 -16.36 -0.95 3.43
CA PRO A 35 -16.22 0.38 4.01
C PRO A 35 -16.07 0.33 5.54
N ALA A 36 -15.21 1.20 6.07
CA ALA A 36 -15.01 1.36 7.51
C ALA A 36 -14.87 2.85 7.89
N GLN A 37 -15.27 3.20 9.11
CA GLN A 37 -15.21 4.58 9.63
C GLN A 37 -13.80 4.92 10.14
N VAL A 38 -12.78 4.74 9.29
CA VAL A 38 -11.36 4.88 9.64
C VAL A 38 -11.03 6.27 10.17
N SER A 39 -11.56 7.32 9.53
CA SER A 39 -11.33 8.71 9.94
C SER A 39 -11.80 8.99 11.37
N GLN A 40 -12.96 8.45 11.74
CA GLN A 40 -13.57 8.69 13.04
C GLN A 40 -12.90 7.91 14.18
N PHE A 41 -12.52 6.66 13.95
CA PHE A 41 -12.03 5.79 15.03
C PHE A 41 -10.50 5.67 15.07
N PHE A 42 -9.85 5.58 13.90
CA PHE A 42 -8.43 5.28 13.81
C PHE A 42 -7.59 6.55 13.63
N ILE A 43 -7.92 7.38 12.63
CA ILE A 43 -7.14 8.60 12.34
C ILE A 43 -7.31 9.62 13.47
N ALA A 44 -8.54 9.84 13.94
CA ALA A 44 -8.81 10.80 15.01
C ALA A 44 -8.11 10.49 16.34
N THR A 45 -7.75 9.21 16.58
CA THR A 45 -7.08 8.78 17.82
C THR A 45 -5.57 8.57 17.64
N THR A 46 -5.06 8.76 16.42
CA THR A 46 -3.63 8.67 16.14
C THR A 46 -2.88 9.86 16.74
N LYS A 47 -1.82 9.58 17.48
CA LYS A 47 -0.94 10.57 18.08
C LYS A 47 0.41 10.55 17.36
N ASP A 48 0.82 11.73 16.90
CA ASP A 48 2.12 11.92 16.27
C ASP A 48 3.14 12.42 17.28
N ARG A 49 4.27 11.72 17.40
CA ARG A 49 5.45 12.21 18.09
C ARG A 49 6.38 12.83 17.06
N LYS A 50 6.60 14.13 17.19
CA LYS A 50 7.41 14.92 16.25
C LYS A 50 8.70 15.39 16.91
N TYR A 51 9.74 15.52 16.10
CA TYR A 51 10.96 16.25 16.44
C TYR A 51 11.16 17.33 15.38
N GLY A 52 10.91 18.58 15.77
CA GLY A 52 10.77 19.68 14.80
C GLY A 52 9.60 19.41 13.84
N THR A 53 9.89 19.43 12.53
CA THR A 53 8.91 19.15 11.46
C THR A 53 8.80 17.67 11.10
N LEU A 54 9.69 16.82 11.60
CA LEU A 54 9.72 15.39 11.28
C LEU A 54 8.83 14.59 12.25
N THR A 55 7.90 13.81 11.70
CA THR A 55 7.17 12.80 12.49
C THR A 55 8.08 11.58 12.66
N ILE A 56 8.54 11.33 13.88
CA ILE A 56 9.45 10.22 14.20
C ILE A 56 8.65 8.95 14.49
N GLU A 57 7.49 9.08 15.14
CA GLU A 57 6.71 7.93 15.59
C GLU A 57 5.23 8.29 15.59
N LYS A 58 4.38 7.36 15.16
CA LYS A 58 2.93 7.42 15.28
C LYS A 58 2.48 6.38 16.29
N THR A 59 1.48 6.70 17.11
CA THR A 59 0.88 5.74 18.04
C THR A 59 -0.63 5.78 17.95
N VAL A 60 -1.28 4.62 18.01
CA VAL A 60 -2.75 4.49 17.99
C VAL A 60 -3.15 3.22 18.73
N SER A 61 -4.42 3.12 19.12
CA SER A 61 -4.99 1.86 19.61
C SER A 61 -5.93 1.27 18.57
N PHE A 62 -5.78 -0.03 18.29
CA PHE A 62 -6.73 -0.78 17.48
C PHE A 62 -7.21 -1.99 18.28
N ARG A 63 -8.54 -2.10 18.47
CA ARG A 63 -9.15 -3.16 19.30
C ARG A 63 -8.56 -3.26 20.71
N GLY A 64 -8.19 -2.12 21.30
CA GLY A 64 -7.59 -2.05 22.65
C GLY A 64 -6.10 -2.36 22.70
N ARG A 65 -5.45 -2.70 21.57
CA ARG A 65 -4.02 -2.99 21.49
C ARG A 65 -3.25 -1.79 20.99
N GLY A 66 -2.11 -1.49 21.62
CA GLY A 66 -1.25 -0.39 21.21
C GLY A 66 -0.47 -0.71 19.94
N LEU A 67 -0.53 0.19 18.96
CA LEU A 67 0.25 0.11 17.73
C LEU A 67 1.25 1.27 17.69
N LYS A 68 2.44 0.99 17.19
CA LYS A 68 3.47 1.98 16.87
C LYS A 68 3.71 1.95 15.37
N GLY A 69 3.69 3.11 14.74
CA GLY A 69 3.72 3.22 13.29
C GLY A 69 4.72 4.25 12.80
N GLN A 70 5.15 4.06 11.57
CA GLN A 70 6.07 4.94 10.86
C GLN A 70 5.56 5.14 9.44
N GLU A 71 5.80 6.33 8.91
CA GLU A 71 5.51 6.64 7.52
C GLU A 71 6.64 6.11 6.65
N LEU A 72 6.27 5.35 5.63
CA LEU A 72 7.18 4.76 4.65
C LEU A 72 6.81 5.33 3.27
N SER A 73 7.75 6.06 2.68
CA SER A 73 7.62 6.60 1.34
C SER A 73 7.77 5.50 0.30
N CYS A 74 7.09 5.65 -0.84
CA CYS A 74 7.37 4.81 -2.00
C CYS A 74 8.82 5.05 -2.48
N PRO A 75 9.47 4.03 -3.08
CA PRO A 75 10.81 4.17 -3.65
C PRO A 75 10.88 5.29 -4.70
N GLN A 76 12.07 5.88 -4.88
CA GLN A 76 12.26 7.00 -5.80
C GLN A 76 11.83 6.61 -7.23
N GLY A 77 11.00 7.44 -7.86
CA GLY A 77 10.47 7.18 -9.20
C GLY A 77 9.22 6.29 -9.23
N TYR A 78 8.78 5.77 -8.08
CA TYR A 78 7.59 4.92 -7.96
C TYR A 78 6.42 5.64 -7.29
N THR A 79 5.21 5.17 -7.60
CA THR A 79 3.96 5.55 -6.93
C THR A 79 3.14 4.30 -6.65
N GLY A 80 2.43 4.29 -5.53
CA GLY A 80 1.46 3.28 -5.21
C GLY A 80 0.15 3.49 -5.98
N LEU A 81 -0.42 2.40 -6.49
CA LEU A 81 -1.73 2.38 -7.17
C LEU A 81 -2.71 1.53 -6.36
N VAL A 82 -3.91 2.06 -6.11
CA VAL A 82 -5.04 1.26 -5.63
C VAL A 82 -5.90 0.92 -6.84
N LEU A 83 -6.00 -0.36 -7.14
CA LEU A 83 -6.76 -0.87 -8.28
C LEU A 83 -8.12 -1.38 -7.82
N LYS A 84 -9.15 -1.04 -8.60
CA LYS A 84 -10.52 -1.56 -8.40
C LYS A 84 -10.99 -2.26 -9.66
N GLU A 85 -11.51 -3.45 -9.49
CA GLU A 85 -12.13 -4.21 -10.58
C GLU A 85 -13.45 -3.56 -10.99
N ILE A 86 -13.65 -3.35 -12.30
CA ILE A 86 -14.83 -2.66 -12.84
C ILE A 86 -16.04 -3.58 -12.83
N ASN A 87 -15.85 -4.84 -13.23
CA ASN A 87 -16.87 -5.88 -13.28
C ASN A 87 -16.34 -7.11 -12.55
N LYS A 88 -17.10 -7.66 -11.60
CA LYS A 88 -16.73 -8.91 -10.96
C LYS A 88 -16.95 -10.05 -11.97
N PRO A 89 -15.91 -10.81 -12.35
CA PRO A 89 -16.06 -11.93 -13.27
C PRO A 89 -17.04 -12.96 -12.69
N GLY A 90 -17.90 -13.53 -13.53
CA GLY A 90 -18.78 -14.63 -13.15
C GLY A 90 -18.02 -15.95 -12.96
N SER A 91 -16.82 -16.04 -13.54
CA SER A 91 -15.92 -17.20 -13.47
C SER A 91 -14.45 -16.79 -13.68
N ASP A 92 -13.52 -17.65 -13.30
CA ASP A 92 -12.06 -17.42 -13.46
C ASP A 92 -11.58 -17.44 -14.93
N GLN A 93 -12.47 -17.84 -15.86
CA GLN A 93 -12.19 -17.91 -17.30
C GLN A 93 -12.50 -16.59 -18.03
N GLU A 94 -13.10 -15.62 -17.35
CA GLU A 94 -13.44 -14.32 -17.93
C GLU A 94 -12.30 -13.31 -17.83
N ASP A 95 -12.16 -12.48 -18.86
CA ASP A 95 -11.22 -11.37 -18.85
C ASP A 95 -11.55 -10.36 -17.74
N ARG A 96 -10.51 -9.88 -17.07
CA ARG A 96 -10.60 -8.97 -15.92
C ARG A 96 -10.19 -7.58 -16.33
N THR A 97 -10.94 -6.59 -15.89
CA THR A 97 -10.63 -5.18 -16.13
C THR A 97 -10.51 -4.43 -14.82
N LEU A 98 -9.29 -3.97 -14.51
CA LEU A 98 -8.97 -3.16 -13.34
C LEU A 98 -8.83 -1.70 -13.75
N LYS A 99 -9.26 -0.77 -12.89
CA LYS A 99 -9.01 0.67 -13.03
C LYS A 99 -8.29 1.22 -11.82
N VAL A 100 -7.49 2.26 -12.01
CA VAL A 100 -6.92 3.03 -10.90
C VAL A 100 -8.05 3.78 -10.19
N SER A 101 -8.27 3.49 -8.91
CA SER A 101 -9.24 4.21 -8.07
C SER A 101 -8.60 5.37 -7.32
N SER A 102 -7.37 5.19 -6.86
CA SER A 102 -6.61 6.19 -6.13
C SER A 102 -5.12 5.87 -6.18
N VAL A 103 -4.30 6.84 -5.79
CA VAL A 103 -2.84 6.74 -5.75
C VAL A 103 -2.32 7.08 -4.36
N PHE A 104 -1.10 6.66 -4.04
CA PHE A 104 -0.41 7.07 -2.82
C PHE A 104 1.10 7.10 -3.06
N ASP A 105 1.78 8.09 -2.48
CA ASP A 105 3.25 8.21 -2.55
C ASP A 105 3.92 7.68 -1.27
N LYS A 106 3.10 7.28 -0.31
CA LYS A 106 3.51 6.83 1.03
C LYS A 106 2.39 6.04 1.69
N LEU A 107 2.78 5.18 2.62
CA LEU A 107 1.87 4.45 3.51
C LEU A 107 2.36 4.55 4.95
N THR A 108 1.48 4.37 5.91
CA THR A 108 1.89 4.15 7.31
C THR A 108 1.83 2.67 7.60
N TYR A 109 2.94 2.07 7.99
CA TYR A 109 2.95 0.71 8.49
C TYR A 109 2.98 0.73 10.02
N TRP A 110 2.37 -0.30 10.62
CA TRP A 110 2.16 -0.38 12.05
C TRP A 110 2.68 -1.70 12.59
N ASN A 111 3.46 -1.63 13.66
CA ASN A 111 3.88 -2.75 14.47
C ASN A 111 3.07 -2.82 15.77
N LEU A 112 2.94 -4.02 16.29
CA LEU A 112 2.29 -4.28 17.56
C LEU A 112 3.30 -4.06 18.69
N GLU A 113 3.10 -3.00 19.49
CA GLU A 113 3.88 -2.65 20.70
C GLU A 113 5.39 -2.37 20.51
N THR A 114 6.04 -2.96 19.50
CA THR A 114 7.43 -2.72 19.11
C THR A 114 7.54 -1.50 18.20
N PRO A 115 8.55 -0.65 18.39
CA PRO A 115 8.81 0.43 17.45
C PRO A 115 9.14 -0.12 16.06
N PRO A 116 8.67 0.55 15.00
CA PRO A 116 9.13 0.30 13.64
C PRO A 116 10.66 0.47 13.52
N ASN A 117 11.30 -0.35 12.69
CA ASN A 117 12.75 -0.33 12.48
C ASN A 117 13.13 -0.80 11.05
N SER A 118 14.42 -0.81 10.75
CA SER A 118 14.97 -1.18 9.43
C SER A 118 14.81 -2.65 9.05
N ASP A 119 14.67 -3.53 10.04
CA ASP A 119 14.59 -4.98 9.85
C ASP A 119 13.15 -5.44 9.60
N ASP A 120 12.17 -4.52 9.65
CA ASP A 120 10.79 -4.80 9.28
C ASP A 120 10.72 -5.17 7.79
N THR A 121 10.06 -6.30 7.48
CA THR A 121 10.04 -6.88 6.13
C THR A 121 9.53 -5.92 5.06
N ILE A 122 8.55 -5.06 5.39
CA ILE A 122 8.03 -4.06 4.47
C ILE A 122 9.06 -2.96 4.17
N VAL A 123 9.93 -2.62 5.13
CA VAL A 123 10.99 -1.63 4.93
C VAL A 123 12.05 -2.21 4.00
N MET A 124 12.52 -3.43 4.29
CA MET A 124 13.47 -4.14 3.42
C MET A 124 12.92 -4.35 1.99
N ALA A 125 11.61 -4.57 1.86
CA ALA A 125 10.97 -4.73 0.55
C ALA A 125 10.98 -3.43 -0.30
N MET A 126 11.07 -2.26 0.32
CA MET A 126 11.15 -0.98 -0.41
C MET A 126 12.51 -0.76 -1.06
N ASP A 127 13.55 -1.49 -0.66
CA ASP A 127 14.88 -1.42 -1.28
C ASP A 127 14.97 -2.28 -2.55
N TRP A 128 14.04 -3.22 -2.73
CA TRP A 128 14.06 -4.15 -3.87
C TRP A 128 14.03 -3.47 -5.25
N PRO A 129 13.24 -2.40 -5.52
CA PRO A 129 13.20 -1.79 -6.83
C PRO A 129 14.54 -1.24 -7.33
N GLU A 130 15.35 -0.65 -6.44
CA GLU A 130 16.69 -0.16 -6.79
C GLU A 130 17.60 -1.33 -7.18
N LEU A 131 17.58 -2.42 -6.41
CA LEU A 131 18.33 -3.63 -6.73
C LEU A 131 17.85 -4.27 -8.05
N ALA A 132 16.54 -4.30 -8.28
CA ALA A 132 15.96 -4.86 -9.50
C ALA A 132 16.39 -4.06 -10.73
N GLU A 133 16.45 -2.73 -10.65
CA GLU A 133 16.95 -1.87 -11.74
C GLU A 133 18.40 -2.21 -12.09
N ALA A 134 19.26 -2.34 -11.08
CA ALA A 134 20.67 -2.68 -11.28
C ALA A 134 20.87 -4.07 -11.93
N ILE A 135 20.03 -5.05 -11.59
CA ILE A 135 20.11 -6.43 -12.13
C ILE A 135 19.61 -6.50 -13.58
N HIS A 136 18.54 -5.77 -13.91
CA HIS A 136 17.84 -5.89 -15.19
C HIS A 136 18.23 -4.81 -16.21
N VAL A 137 19.21 -3.97 -15.90
CA VAL A 137 19.74 -3.00 -16.85
C VAL A 137 20.30 -3.74 -18.08
N PRO A 138 20.06 -3.25 -19.31
CA PRO A 138 20.62 -3.87 -20.51
C PRO A 138 22.16 -3.90 -20.44
N VAL A 139 22.77 -4.99 -20.91
CA VAL A 139 24.22 -5.09 -21.03
C VAL A 139 24.65 -4.28 -22.26
N GLU A 140 25.61 -3.37 -22.08
CA GLU A 140 26.25 -2.66 -23.21
C GLU A 140 27.16 -3.63 -23.98
N ASP A 141 27.10 -3.57 -25.32
CA ASP A 141 27.93 -4.39 -26.23
C ASP A 141 29.43 -4.01 -26.21
#